data_AF-A0ABD5RYZ8-F1
#
_entry.id   AF-A0ABD5RYZ8-F1
#
_cell.length_a   1.000
_cell.length_b   1.000
_cell.length_c   1.000
_cell.angle_alpha   90.00
_cell.angle_beta   90.00
_cell.angle_gamma   90.00
#
_symmetry.space_group_name_H-M   'P 1'
#
loop_
_entity.id
_entity.type
_entity.pdbx_description
1 polymer ?
#
loop_
_entity_poly.entity_id
_entity_poly.type
_entity_poly.pdbx_seq_one_letter_code
_entity_poly.pdbx_strand_id
1 'polypeptide(L)'
;MAEQRDLPPILDLDDELDRIERESEVDVSDETDRIRDSLDEYAERDVERRGGESIVDDVENAVLDVRERVSGEADRQAEAVLNRLRMYRESLGERSGMVFVFEDAAPRTFWMKNTYVPLDIVFLDANGTVINVEHARPQPNATESNLDRYRSDAPAQYVVELPRGTANETVVEPGASMVVLETRANATAG
;
A
#
# COMPACT_ATOMS: atom_id res chain seq x y z
N MET A 1 -24.81 -11.08 13.38
CA MET A 1 -23.64 -10.37 13.95
C MET A 1 -22.49 -10.86 13.12
N ALA A 2 -21.93 -10.03 12.24
CA ALA A 2 -20.74 -10.42 11.50
C ALA A 2 -19.61 -10.60 12.51
N GLU A 3 -18.98 -11.77 12.49
CA GLU A 3 -17.79 -12.04 13.28
C GLU A 3 -16.72 -11.06 12.80
N GLN A 4 -16.14 -10.26 13.70
CA GLN A 4 -15.12 -9.28 13.32
C GLN A 4 -13.87 -10.07 12.96
N ARG A 5 -13.57 -10.15 11.67
CA ARG A 5 -12.33 -10.73 11.16
C ARG A 5 -11.15 -9.88 11.64
N ASP A 6 -10.07 -10.52 12.09
CA ASP A 6 -8.83 -9.81 12.44
C ASP A 6 -8.01 -9.53 11.16
N LEU A 7 -8.56 -8.67 10.30
CA LEU A 7 -7.95 -8.29 9.03
C LEU A 7 -7.20 -6.96 9.13
N PRO A 8 -6.06 -6.82 8.42
CA PRO A 8 -5.51 -5.52 8.11
C PRO A 8 -6.60 -4.63 7.46
N PRO A 9 -6.70 -3.34 7.81
CA PRO A 9 -7.74 -2.45 7.25
C PRO A 9 -7.76 -2.40 5.73
N ILE A 10 -6.62 -2.66 5.07
CA ILE A 10 -6.51 -2.69 3.61
C ILE A 10 -7.10 -3.95 2.99
N LEU A 11 -7.24 -5.04 3.75
CA LEU A 11 -7.90 -6.29 3.37
C LEU A 11 -9.36 -6.38 3.87
N ASP A 12 -9.84 -5.39 4.63
CA ASP A 12 -11.26 -5.28 4.98
C ASP A 12 -12.04 -4.78 3.75
N LEU A 13 -12.52 -5.72 2.95
CA LEU A 13 -13.13 -5.49 1.63
C LEU A 13 -14.65 -5.67 1.65
N ASP A 14 -15.28 -5.96 2.79
CA ASP A 14 -16.69 -6.33 2.86
C ASP A 14 -17.62 -5.23 2.31
N ASP A 15 -17.34 -3.96 2.63
CA ASP A 15 -18.09 -2.82 2.10
C ASP A 15 -18.01 -2.69 0.57
N GLU A 16 -16.84 -2.95 -0.02
CA GLU A 16 -16.64 -2.94 -1.48
C GLU A 16 -17.33 -4.12 -2.16
N LEU A 17 -17.23 -5.33 -1.59
CA LEU A 17 -17.89 -6.53 -2.12
C LEU A 17 -19.40 -6.36 -2.11
N ASP A 18 -19.97 -5.81 -1.03
CA ASP A 18 -21.38 -5.49 -0.94
C ASP A 18 -21.81 -4.44 -1.98
N ARG A 19 -20.93 -3.49 -2.34
CA ARG A 19 -21.20 -2.54 -3.42
C ARG A 19 -21.17 -3.19 -4.78
N ILE A 20 -20.15 -4.01 -5.05
CA ILE A 20 -20.02 -4.77 -6.28
C ILE A 20 -21.30 -5.58 -6.52
N GLU A 21 -21.77 -6.35 -5.54
CA GLU A 21 -23.00 -7.15 -5.67
C GLU A 21 -24.24 -6.30 -5.99
N ARG A 22 -24.40 -5.17 -5.30
CA ARG A 22 -25.57 -4.30 -5.44
C ARG A 22 -25.60 -3.54 -6.76
N GLU A 23 -24.44 -3.19 -7.29
CA GLU A 23 -24.28 -2.35 -8.49
C GLU A 23 -24.04 -3.18 -9.76
N SER A 24 -23.82 -4.48 -9.62
CA SER A 24 -23.67 -5.41 -10.74
C SER A 24 -25.01 -5.70 -11.42
N GLU A 25 -25.00 -5.73 -12.74
CA GLU A 25 -26.15 -6.16 -13.55
C GLU A 25 -26.31 -7.69 -13.60
N VAL A 26 -25.25 -8.42 -13.24
CA VAL A 26 -25.20 -9.88 -13.18
C VAL A 26 -24.98 -10.34 -11.75
N ASP A 27 -25.44 -11.56 -11.45
CA ASP A 27 -25.15 -12.19 -10.17
C ASP A 27 -23.65 -12.52 -10.10
N VAL A 28 -23.00 -12.01 -9.05
CA VAL A 28 -21.58 -12.24 -8.73
C VAL A 28 -21.38 -12.72 -7.29
N SER A 29 -22.46 -13.16 -6.62
CA SER A 29 -22.42 -13.61 -5.23
C SER A 29 -21.44 -14.77 -5.03
N ASP A 30 -21.40 -15.73 -5.97
CA ASP A 30 -20.46 -16.84 -5.93
C ASP A 30 -18.98 -16.39 -6.01
N GLU A 31 -18.69 -15.29 -6.72
CA GLU A 31 -17.34 -14.73 -6.82
C GLU A 31 -16.97 -13.91 -5.57
N THR A 32 -17.89 -13.08 -5.08
CA THR A 32 -17.66 -12.26 -3.88
C THR A 32 -17.58 -13.12 -2.62
N ASP A 33 -18.34 -14.21 -2.53
CA ASP A 33 -18.21 -15.18 -1.45
C ASP A 33 -16.87 -15.91 -1.48
N ARG A 34 -16.33 -16.25 -2.66
CA ARG A 34 -14.96 -16.78 -2.78
C ARG A 34 -13.90 -15.82 -2.26
N ILE A 35 -14.08 -14.51 -2.50
CA ILE A 35 -13.19 -13.48 -1.95
C ILE A 35 -13.32 -13.45 -0.43
N ARG A 36 -14.55 -13.45 0.10
CA ARG A 36 -14.81 -13.49 1.55
C ARG A 36 -14.17 -14.73 2.18
N ASP A 37 -14.36 -15.92 1.63
CA ASP A 37 -13.79 -17.16 2.15
C ASP A 37 -12.25 -17.10 2.22
N SER A 38 -11.62 -16.51 1.19
CA SER A 38 -10.16 -16.32 1.17
C SER A 38 -9.69 -15.34 2.24
N LEU A 39 -10.47 -14.28 2.52
CA LEU A 39 -10.19 -13.34 3.59
C LEU A 39 -10.42 -13.94 4.99
N ASP A 40 -11.41 -14.81 5.16
CA ASP A 40 -11.57 -15.58 6.40
C ASP A 40 -10.36 -16.48 6.64
N GLU A 41 -9.93 -17.24 5.63
CA GLU A 41 -8.74 -18.09 5.74
C GLU A 41 -7.50 -17.25 6.11
N TYR A 42 -7.37 -16.05 5.54
CA TYR A 42 -6.32 -15.12 5.92
C TYR A 42 -6.40 -14.74 7.41
N ALA A 43 -7.59 -14.38 7.92
CA ALA A 43 -7.78 -13.93 9.30
C ALA A 43 -7.57 -15.06 10.32
N GLU A 44 -7.82 -16.31 9.94
CA GLU A 44 -7.67 -17.50 10.80
C GLU A 44 -6.23 -18.03 10.87
N ARG A 45 -5.32 -17.61 9.99
CA ARG A 45 -3.93 -18.08 9.98
C ARG A 45 -3.04 -17.25 10.91
N ASP A 46 -2.49 -17.89 11.94
CA ASP A 46 -1.34 -17.37 12.70
C ASP A 46 -0.21 -16.97 11.73
N VAL A 47 0.14 -15.68 11.74
CA VAL A 47 1.05 -14.93 10.85
C VAL A 47 2.46 -15.54 10.69
N GLU A 48 2.82 -16.59 11.42
CA GLU A 48 4.15 -17.20 11.43
C GLU A 48 4.47 -18.17 10.28
N ARG A 49 3.50 -18.56 9.43
CA ARG A 49 3.78 -19.43 8.26
C ARG A 49 3.87 -18.62 6.97
N ARG A 50 5.10 -18.49 6.46
CA ARG A 50 5.53 -17.92 5.17
C ARG A 50 4.73 -18.41 3.94
N GLY A 51 3.48 -17.98 3.82
CA GLY A 51 2.57 -18.34 2.72
C GLY A 51 1.51 -17.28 2.42
N GLY A 52 1.61 -16.07 2.99
CA GLY A 52 0.62 -14.98 2.82
C GLY A 52 0.53 -14.41 1.39
N GLU A 53 1.59 -14.53 0.57
CA GLU A 53 1.54 -14.15 -0.85
C GLU A 53 0.47 -14.94 -1.63
N SER A 54 0.29 -16.23 -1.30
CA SER A 54 -0.69 -17.08 -1.98
C SER A 54 -2.12 -16.58 -1.80
N ILE A 55 -2.49 -16.10 -0.61
CA ILE A 55 -3.88 -15.70 -0.34
C ILE A 55 -4.21 -14.35 -0.97
N VAL A 56 -3.24 -13.43 -1.04
CA VAL A 56 -3.42 -12.16 -1.77
C VAL A 56 -3.55 -12.43 -3.26
N ASP A 57 -2.78 -13.38 -3.80
CA ASP A 57 -2.91 -13.83 -5.18
C ASP A 57 -4.29 -14.47 -5.43
N ASP A 58 -4.80 -15.28 -4.49
CA ASP A 58 -6.12 -15.90 -4.58
C ASP A 58 -7.25 -14.85 -4.58
N VAL A 59 -7.16 -13.87 -3.69
CA VAL A 59 -8.10 -12.73 -3.63
C VAL A 59 -7.99 -11.89 -4.91
N GLU A 60 -6.78 -11.60 -5.40
CA GLU A 60 -6.59 -10.83 -6.63
C GLU A 60 -7.20 -11.55 -7.84
N ASN A 61 -6.96 -12.85 -7.99
CA ASN A 61 -7.54 -13.67 -9.06
C ASN A 61 -9.07 -13.69 -8.99
N ALA A 62 -9.64 -13.87 -7.80
CA ALA A 62 -11.10 -13.86 -7.63
C ALA A 62 -11.71 -12.48 -7.97
N VAL A 63 -11.02 -11.38 -7.66
CA VAL A 63 -11.46 -10.03 -8.06
C VAL A 63 -11.35 -9.83 -9.58
N LEU A 64 -10.34 -10.41 -10.23
CA LEU A 64 -10.25 -10.38 -11.70
C LEU A 64 -11.41 -11.14 -12.34
N ASP A 65 -11.81 -12.29 -11.80
CA ASP A 65 -12.99 -13.04 -12.27
C ASP A 65 -14.28 -12.20 -12.16
N VAL A 66 -14.46 -11.45 -11.07
CA VAL A 66 -15.58 -10.49 -10.93
C VAL A 66 -15.57 -9.50 -12.07
N ARG A 67 -14.42 -8.90 -12.38
CA ARG A 67 -14.28 -7.86 -13.41
C ARG A 67 -14.60 -8.35 -14.82
N GLU A 68 -14.32 -9.60 -15.13
CA GLU A 68 -14.70 -10.18 -16.41
C GLU A 68 -16.23 -10.27 -16.59
N ARG A 69 -16.98 -10.26 -15.48
CA ARG A 69 -18.44 -10.40 -15.44
C ARG A 69 -19.17 -9.07 -15.31
N VAL A 70 -18.55 -8.09 -14.64
CA VAL A 70 -19.21 -6.81 -14.30
C VAL A 70 -18.80 -5.68 -15.23
N SER A 71 -19.58 -4.61 -15.22
CA SER A 71 -19.25 -3.38 -15.97
C SER A 71 -19.71 -2.15 -15.18
N GLY A 72 -19.38 -0.95 -15.67
CA GLY A 72 -19.90 0.30 -15.11
C GLY A 72 -19.35 0.66 -13.72
N GLU A 73 -20.22 0.78 -12.71
CA GLU A 73 -19.81 1.11 -11.34
C GLU A 73 -19.19 -0.10 -10.63
N ALA A 74 -19.74 -1.29 -10.78
CA ALA A 74 -19.20 -2.50 -10.18
C ALA A 74 -17.76 -2.81 -10.64
N ASP A 75 -17.44 -2.60 -11.93
CA ASP A 75 -16.05 -2.72 -12.42
C ASP A 75 -15.11 -1.69 -11.78
N ARG A 76 -15.58 -0.45 -11.54
CA ARG A 76 -14.79 0.58 -10.85
C ARG A 76 -14.54 0.23 -9.39
N GLN A 77 -15.51 -0.35 -8.71
CA GLN A 77 -15.33 -0.84 -7.33
C GLN A 77 -14.34 -2.02 -7.30
N ALA A 78 -14.44 -2.96 -8.24
CA ALA A 78 -13.49 -4.08 -8.33
C ALA A 78 -12.06 -3.62 -8.66
N GLU A 79 -11.87 -2.60 -9.52
CA GLU A 79 -10.56 -1.99 -9.75
C GLU A 79 -10.01 -1.30 -8.49
N ALA A 80 -10.85 -0.66 -7.67
CA ALA A 80 -10.43 -0.10 -6.39
C ALA A 80 -9.93 -1.19 -5.42
N VAL A 81 -10.59 -2.35 -5.38
CA VAL A 81 -10.13 -3.52 -4.62
C VAL A 81 -8.75 -3.99 -5.09
N LEU A 82 -8.54 -4.14 -6.41
CA LEU A 82 -7.23 -4.53 -6.96
C LEU A 82 -6.11 -3.56 -6.56
N ASN A 83 -6.38 -2.26 -6.60
CA ASN A 83 -5.38 -1.26 -6.19
C ASN A 83 -5.01 -1.36 -4.71
N ARG A 84 -5.98 -1.68 -3.84
CA ARG A 84 -5.73 -1.97 -2.41
C ARG A 84 -4.86 -3.21 -2.24
N LEU A 85 -5.13 -4.29 -2.98
CA LEU A 85 -4.32 -5.51 -2.93
C LEU A 85 -2.87 -5.28 -3.39
N ARG A 86 -2.67 -4.47 -4.45
CA ARG A 86 -1.33 -4.08 -4.91
C ARG A 86 -0.57 -3.31 -3.82
N MET A 87 -1.21 -2.31 -3.21
CA MET A 87 -0.63 -1.56 -2.08
C MET A 87 -0.30 -2.47 -0.89
N TYR A 88 -1.15 -3.46 -0.61
CA TYR A 88 -0.89 -4.44 0.44
C TYR A 88 0.32 -5.33 0.11
N ARG A 89 0.42 -5.83 -1.12
CA ARG A 89 1.58 -6.60 -1.60
C ARG A 89 2.88 -5.79 -1.51
N GLU A 90 2.85 -4.50 -1.86
CA GLU A 90 4.00 -3.61 -1.67
C GLU A 90 4.37 -3.45 -0.19
N SER A 91 3.38 -3.42 0.71
CA SER A 91 3.60 -3.34 2.16
C SER A 91 4.12 -4.63 2.80
N LEU A 92 3.87 -5.80 2.19
CA LEU A 92 4.33 -7.11 2.68
C LEU A 92 5.83 -7.34 2.50
N GLY A 93 6.50 -6.57 1.66
CA GLY A 93 7.95 -6.51 1.67
C GLY A 93 8.41 -5.78 2.92
N GLU A 94 8.79 -6.51 3.98
CA GLU A 94 9.24 -5.97 5.29
C GLU A 94 10.41 -4.96 5.22
N ARG A 95 10.97 -4.70 4.02
CA ARG A 95 12.00 -3.70 3.74
C ARG A 95 11.82 -2.97 2.41
N SER A 96 10.64 -3.07 1.81
CA SER A 96 10.32 -2.42 0.54
C SER A 96 9.84 -0.99 0.79
N GLY A 97 10.30 -0.05 -0.02
CA GLY A 97 9.91 1.34 0.06
C GLY A 97 9.86 1.97 -1.33
N MET A 98 9.15 3.08 -1.45
CA MET A 98 9.06 3.84 -2.70
C MET A 98 10.06 4.99 -2.68
N VAL A 99 10.78 5.21 -3.78
CA VAL A 99 11.72 6.34 -3.91
C VAL A 99 11.20 7.30 -4.98
N PHE A 100 10.98 8.55 -4.59
CA PHE A 100 10.68 9.66 -5.49
C PHE A 100 11.97 10.43 -5.78
N VAL A 101 12.31 10.55 -7.07
CA VAL A 101 13.47 11.29 -7.55
C VAL A 101 12.99 12.52 -8.31
N PHE A 102 13.41 13.70 -7.87
CA PHE A 102 13.07 14.96 -8.53
C PHE A 102 14.27 15.53 -9.31
N GLU A 103 13.98 16.28 -10.38
CA GLU A 103 15.01 16.91 -11.21
C GLU A 103 15.75 18.05 -10.50
N ASP A 104 15.10 18.69 -9.52
CA ASP A 104 15.61 19.83 -8.76
C ASP A 104 15.48 19.62 -7.25
N ALA A 105 16.27 20.36 -6.46
CA ALA A 105 16.12 20.43 -5.01
C ALA A 105 15.21 21.60 -4.64
N ALA A 106 14.02 21.29 -4.10
CA ALA A 106 13.03 22.28 -3.67
C ALA A 106 12.26 21.79 -2.44
N PRO A 107 11.60 22.66 -1.67
CA PRO A 107 10.72 22.21 -0.59
C PRO A 107 9.65 21.24 -1.12
N ARG A 108 9.60 20.02 -0.58
CA ARG A 108 8.65 18.98 -0.96
C ARG A 108 7.56 18.85 0.11
N THR A 109 6.36 18.47 -0.33
CA THR A 109 5.22 18.24 0.57
C THR A 109 4.47 17.02 0.10
N PHE A 110 4.20 16.11 1.03
CA PHE A 110 3.46 14.87 0.82
C PHE A 110 2.20 14.87 1.71
N TRP A 111 1.28 13.99 1.38
CA TRP A 111 0.05 13.73 2.13
C TRP A 111 -0.25 12.24 2.09
N MET A 112 -1.22 11.79 2.89
CA MET A 112 -1.62 10.38 2.97
C MET A 112 -3.03 10.13 2.43
N LYS A 113 -3.49 10.98 1.49
CA LYS A 113 -4.82 10.85 0.86
C LYS A 113 -4.91 9.47 0.20
N ASN A 114 -5.92 8.70 0.56
CA ASN A 114 -6.14 7.34 0.05
C ASN A 114 -5.00 6.36 0.38
N THR A 115 -4.16 6.67 1.38
CA THR A 115 -3.12 5.77 1.86
C THR A 115 -3.60 5.06 3.12
N TYR A 116 -3.60 3.72 3.10
CA TYR A 116 -4.18 2.87 4.14
C TYR A 116 -3.13 2.32 5.12
N VAL A 117 -1.85 2.42 4.78
CA VAL A 117 -0.72 1.98 5.61
C VAL A 117 0.02 3.18 6.22
N PRO A 118 0.48 3.12 7.48
CA PRO A 118 1.29 4.17 8.06
C PRO A 118 2.70 4.13 7.45
N LEU A 119 3.29 5.31 7.18
CA LEU A 119 4.59 5.43 6.51
C LEU A 119 5.55 6.32 7.29
N ASP A 120 6.85 6.05 7.13
CA ASP A 120 7.92 7.02 7.37
C ASP A 120 8.26 7.66 6.02
N ILE A 121 8.16 8.99 5.96
CA ILE A 121 8.50 9.80 4.78
C ILE A 121 9.84 10.46 5.05
N VAL A 122 10.89 9.99 4.39
CA VAL A 122 12.25 10.48 4.59
C VAL A 122 12.63 11.44 3.48
N PHE A 123 12.88 12.70 3.83
CA PHE A 123 13.32 13.74 2.90
C PHE A 123 14.84 13.78 2.82
N LEU A 124 15.39 13.83 1.61
CA LEU A 124 16.82 13.80 1.34
C LEU A 124 17.25 14.99 0.46
N ASP A 125 18.40 15.57 0.78
CA ASP A 125 19.03 16.59 -0.05
C ASP A 125 19.64 16.00 -1.34
N ALA A 126 20.20 16.88 -2.19
CA ALA A 126 20.82 16.48 -3.46
C ALA A 126 22.00 15.48 -3.31
N ASN A 127 22.60 15.39 -2.12
CA ASN A 127 23.70 14.49 -1.81
C ASN A 127 23.23 13.17 -1.18
N GLY A 128 21.93 12.97 -1.00
CA GLY A 128 21.37 11.81 -0.28
C GLY A 128 21.51 11.92 1.25
N THR A 129 21.65 13.13 1.79
CA THR A 129 21.66 13.37 3.24
C THR A 129 20.25 13.57 3.75
N VAL A 130 19.87 12.87 4.82
CA VAL A 130 18.56 12.98 5.46
C VAL A 130 18.39 14.39 6.02
N ILE A 131 17.34 15.06 5.55
CA ILE A 131 16.92 16.38 6.04
C ILE A 131 16.06 16.18 7.28
N ASN A 132 14.94 15.46 7.12
CA ASN A 132 14.01 15.13 8.18
C ASN A 132 13.22 13.86 7.83
N VAL A 133 12.63 13.24 8.86
CA VAL A 133 11.72 12.11 8.73
C VAL A 133 10.37 12.53 9.26
N GLU A 134 9.34 12.37 8.43
CA GLU A 134 7.95 12.61 8.80
C GLU A 134 7.24 11.28 9.05
N HIS A 135 6.51 11.25 10.15
CA HIS A 135 5.89 10.05 10.69
C HIS A 135 4.40 10.06 10.34
N ALA A 136 4.09 9.64 9.12
CA ALA A 136 2.77 9.80 8.52
C ALA A 136 1.74 8.76 8.99
N ARG A 137 0.47 9.18 9.06
CA ARG A 137 -0.67 8.33 9.46
C ARG A 137 -1.61 8.13 8.27
N PRO A 138 -2.29 6.97 8.16
CA PRO A 138 -3.27 6.73 7.10
C PRO A 138 -4.38 7.78 7.09
N GLN A 139 -4.77 8.23 5.89
CA GLN A 139 -5.88 9.16 5.69
C GLN A 139 -6.78 8.71 4.51
N PRO A 140 -7.38 7.50 4.56
CA PRO A 140 -8.09 6.91 3.44
C PRO A 140 -9.37 7.68 3.04
N ASN A 141 -10.00 8.37 4.00
CA ASN A 141 -11.26 9.09 3.80
C ASN A 141 -11.11 10.62 3.91
N ALA A 142 -9.88 11.14 3.83
CA ALA A 142 -9.64 12.57 4.00
C ALA A 142 -10.04 13.38 2.75
N THR A 143 -10.81 14.45 2.99
CA THR A 143 -11.07 15.49 2.01
C THR A 143 -9.89 16.46 1.95
N GLU A 144 -9.73 17.21 0.84
CA GLU A 144 -8.59 18.12 0.66
C GLU A 144 -8.40 19.14 1.80
N SER A 145 -9.51 19.56 2.43
CA SER A 145 -9.50 20.49 3.55
C SER A 145 -8.94 19.92 4.85
N ASN A 146 -8.91 18.59 4.99
CA ASN A 146 -8.52 17.88 6.22
C ASN A 146 -7.28 16.98 6.01
N LEU A 147 -6.54 17.16 4.91
CA LEU A 147 -5.31 16.41 4.66
C LEU A 147 -4.16 16.95 5.50
N ASP A 148 -3.49 16.05 6.21
CA ASP A 148 -2.23 16.36 6.85
C ASP A 148 -1.16 16.55 5.78
N ARG A 149 -0.28 17.53 5.99
CA ARG A 149 0.80 17.85 5.06
C ARG A 149 2.14 17.65 5.73
N TYR A 150 2.88 16.67 5.23
CA TYR A 150 4.22 16.30 5.67
C TYR A 150 5.21 17.04 4.79
N ARG A 151 6.10 17.85 5.38
CA ARG A 151 6.95 18.78 4.64
C ARG A 151 8.42 18.50 4.90
N SER A 152 9.22 18.73 3.87
CA SER A 152 10.67 18.82 4.04
C SER A 152 11.03 20.11 4.78
N ASP A 153 11.93 20.04 5.76
CA ASP A 153 12.43 21.23 6.47
C ASP A 153 13.39 22.09 5.63
N ALA A 154 13.94 21.51 4.56
CA ALA A 154 14.85 22.14 3.61
C ALA A 154 14.59 21.63 2.18
N PRO A 155 15.18 22.23 1.12
CA PRO A 155 15.03 21.74 -0.24
C PRO A 155 15.45 20.26 -0.39
N ALA A 156 14.49 19.41 -0.77
CA ALA A 156 14.70 17.98 -0.96
C ALA A 156 14.69 17.62 -2.45
N GLN A 157 15.63 16.77 -2.86
CA GLN A 157 15.71 16.21 -4.21
C GLN A 157 15.22 14.77 -4.27
N TYR A 158 15.30 14.04 -3.15
CA TYR A 158 14.77 12.69 -3.06
C TYR A 158 13.84 12.56 -1.86
N VAL A 159 12.85 11.69 -2.00
CA VAL A 159 11.95 11.30 -0.89
C VAL A 159 11.81 9.80 -0.90
N VAL A 160 11.95 9.17 0.27
CA VAL A 160 11.79 7.72 0.44
C VAL A 160 10.60 7.47 1.36
N GLU A 161 9.63 6.70 0.90
CA GLU A 161 8.54 6.20 1.72
C GLU A 161 8.86 4.78 2.19
N LEU A 162 8.83 4.57 3.50
CA LEU A 162 9.10 3.28 4.14
C LEU A 162 7.92 2.88 5.03
N PRO A 163 7.74 1.59 5.35
CA PRO A 163 6.84 1.17 6.41
C PRO A 163 7.14 1.92 7.71
N ARG A 164 6.09 2.38 8.40
CA ARG A 164 6.25 3.13 9.66
C ARG A 164 7.10 2.38 10.68
N GLY A 165 8.12 3.05 11.23
CA GLY A 165 9.03 2.50 12.22
C GLY A 165 10.38 2.10 11.63
N THR A 166 10.46 1.89 10.32
CA THR A 166 11.71 1.53 9.63
C THR A 166 12.82 2.54 9.90
N ALA A 167 12.51 3.85 9.90
CA ALA A 167 13.50 4.89 10.15
C ALA A 167 14.10 4.80 11.56
N ASN A 168 13.28 4.44 12.55
CA ASN A 168 13.71 4.29 13.93
C ASN A 168 14.61 3.05 14.11
N GLU A 169 14.28 1.96 13.43
CA GLU A 169 15.03 0.69 13.52
C GLU A 169 16.38 0.76 12.79
N THR A 170 16.48 1.57 11.74
CA THR A 170 17.67 1.69 10.90
C THR A 170 18.52 2.93 11.20
N VAL A 171 18.16 3.73 12.21
CA VAL A 171 18.86 4.96 12.61
C VAL A 171 18.92 5.98 11.46
N VAL A 172 17.82 6.08 10.71
CA VAL A 172 17.63 7.10 9.69
C VAL A 172 17.15 8.37 10.40
N GLU A 173 18.07 9.29 10.63
CA GLU A 173 17.84 10.55 11.33
C GLU A 173 18.50 11.72 10.58
N PRO A 174 18.10 12.99 10.86
CA PRO A 174 18.71 14.16 10.23
C PRO A 174 20.26 14.11 10.24
N GLY A 175 20.87 14.23 9.06
CA GLY A 175 22.31 14.15 8.86
C GLY A 175 22.86 12.77 8.50
N ALA A 176 22.08 11.70 8.61
CA ALA A 176 22.45 10.39 8.08
C ALA A 176 22.55 10.43 6.55
N SER A 177 23.44 9.62 5.97
CA SER A 177 23.60 9.54 4.52
C SER A 177 23.01 8.24 4.00
N MET A 178 22.12 8.33 3.02
CA MET A 178 21.59 7.20 2.27
C MET A 178 22.24 7.13 0.90
N VAL A 179 22.75 5.94 0.56
CA VAL A 179 23.39 5.68 -0.73
C VAL A 179 22.49 4.73 -1.53
N VAL A 180 22.07 5.17 -2.71
CA VAL A 180 21.39 4.29 -3.67
C VAL A 180 22.45 3.40 -4.31
N LEU A 181 22.41 2.10 -3.99
CA LEU A 181 23.27 1.11 -4.62
C LEU A 181 22.58 0.56 -5.87
N GLU A 182 23.07 0.91 -7.05
CA GLU A 182 22.65 0.23 -8.28
C GLU A 182 23.11 -1.23 -8.23
N THR A 183 22.19 -2.15 -7.95
CA THR A 183 22.44 -3.58 -8.14
C THR A 183 22.27 -3.89 -9.62
N ARG A 184 23.39 -4.00 -10.35
CA ARG A 184 23.39 -4.71 -11.62
C ARG A 184 23.14 -6.18 -11.31
N ALA A 185 21.95 -6.68 -11.65
CA ALA A 185 21.70 -8.13 -11.69
C ALA A 185 22.72 -8.73 -12.66
N ASN A 186 23.76 -9.37 -12.11
CA ASN A 186 24.78 -10.02 -12.91
C ASN A 186 24.15 -11.31 -13.45
N ALA A 187 23.57 -11.23 -14.64
CA ALA A 187 23.20 -12.40 -15.40
C ALA A 187 24.51 -13.09 -15.83
N THR A 188 25.01 -13.98 -14.98
CA THR A 188 26.05 -14.94 -15.37
C THR A 188 25.42 -15.92 -16.35
N ALA A 189 25.52 -15.60 -17.64
CA ALA A 189 25.48 -16.59 -18.71
C ALA A 189 26.93 -16.92 -19.07
N GLY A 190 27.33 -18.18 -18.88
CA GLY A 190 28.65 -18.71 -19.21
C GLY A 190 28.83 -20.12 -18.71
#